data_AF-E9FJG8-F1
#
_entry.id   AF-E9FJG8-F1
#
_cell.length_a   1.000
_cell.length_b   1.000
_cell.length_c   1.000
_cell.angle_alpha   90.00
_cell.angle_beta   90.00
_cell.angle_gamma   90.00
#
_symmetry.space_group_name_H-M   'P 1'
#
loop_
_entity.id
_entity.type
_entity.pdbx_description
1 polymer ?
#
loop_
_entity_poly.entity_id
_entity_poly.type
_entity_poly.pdbx_seq_one_letter_code
_entity_poly.pdbx_strand_id
1 'polypeptide(L)'
;MAKQDIAMQVLQQVVKLPVVKVDREKFLVEKFSKELDRKDIPTLIEQGPTALLPQESLDRVAKACIKDNVLLASGTSVLAGLPGGIIMAITIPTDVAQFYAFSLKLAQELGYIYGFDDLWASRNELSEEAKNTLLLYLGVMLGVNGAGALLRSGGVTVAKQVIKVVNKKALTKTLWYPILEKILKIFGVNLTKGGLAKGMGKVIPILGGVISGGLTFATMKPMGERLQQELSKLVNYNEVQYQRDVDTIRKEVEIIEGE
;
A
#
# COMPACT_ATOMS: atom_id res chain seq x y z
N MET A 1 -25.05 -7.93 -3.15
CA MET A 1 -24.13 -6.78 -3.04
C MET A 1 -22.99 -7.00 -4.02
N ALA A 2 -22.56 -5.98 -4.77
CA ALA A 2 -21.43 -6.15 -5.69
C ALA A 2 -20.14 -6.39 -4.87
N LYS A 3 -19.18 -7.14 -5.42
CA LYS A 3 -17.93 -7.43 -4.70
C LYS A 3 -17.14 -6.17 -4.35
N GLN A 4 -17.27 -5.13 -5.18
CA GLN A 4 -16.65 -3.82 -4.97
C GLN A 4 -17.25 -3.09 -3.77
N ASP A 5 -18.57 -3.15 -3.57
CA ASP A 5 -19.22 -2.55 -2.41
C ASP A 5 -18.74 -3.20 -1.11
N ILE A 6 -18.64 -4.53 -1.10
CA ILE A 6 -18.09 -5.29 0.03
C ILE A 6 -16.66 -4.83 0.30
N ALA A 7 -15.82 -4.79 -0.73
CA ALA A 7 -14.43 -4.37 -0.65
C ALA A 7 -14.29 -2.96 -0.04
N MET A 8 -15.10 -2.01 -0.50
CA MET A 8 -15.08 -0.63 0.00
C MET A 8 -15.53 -0.54 1.45
N GLN A 9 -16.61 -1.23 1.82
CA GLN A 9 -17.09 -1.26 3.20
C GLN A 9 -16.06 -1.90 4.13
N VAL A 10 -15.44 -3.00 3.72
CA VAL A 10 -14.35 -3.64 4.48
C VAL A 10 -13.19 -2.69 4.67
N LEU A 11 -12.74 -2.03 3.59
CA LEU A 11 -11.65 -1.06 3.66
C LEU A 11 -11.98 0.04 4.68
N GLN A 12 -13.20 0.60 4.62
CA GLN A 12 -13.68 1.65 5.52
C GLN A 12 -13.79 1.21 6.98
N GLN A 13 -14.02 -0.08 7.27
CA GLN A 13 -14.03 -0.59 8.64
C GLN A 13 -12.61 -0.93 9.13
N VAL A 14 -11.81 -1.59 8.30
CA VAL A 14 -10.44 -1.99 8.66
C VAL A 14 -9.57 -0.76 8.93
N VAL A 15 -9.68 0.32 8.15
CA VAL A 15 -8.90 1.55 8.40
C VAL A 15 -9.20 2.21 9.75
N LYS A 16 -10.37 1.93 10.37
CA LYS A 16 -10.71 2.46 11.70
C LYS A 16 -10.02 1.71 12.83
N LEU A 17 -9.45 0.53 12.55
CA LEU A 17 -8.74 -0.24 13.56
C LEU A 17 -7.49 0.53 14.02
N PRO A 18 -7.25 0.70 15.33
CA PRO A 18 -6.16 1.52 15.85
C PRO A 18 -4.78 1.14 15.31
N VAL A 19 -4.56 -0.15 15.02
CA VAL A 19 -3.29 -0.67 14.49
C VAL A 19 -2.99 -0.18 13.07
N VAL A 20 -4.00 0.26 12.31
CA VAL A 20 -3.80 0.70 10.91
C VAL A 20 -3.14 2.04 10.84
N LYS A 21 -3.47 2.97 11.75
CA LYS A 21 -2.92 4.33 11.71
C LYS A 21 -1.43 4.32 12.03
N VAL A 22 -0.63 4.84 11.11
CA VAL A 22 0.81 5.05 11.30
C VAL A 22 1.06 6.55 11.49
N ASP A 23 1.58 6.91 12.65
CA ASP A 23 2.10 8.25 12.92
C ASP A 23 3.41 8.42 12.13
N ARG A 24 3.37 9.19 11.04
CA ARG A 24 4.50 9.32 10.11
C ARG A 24 5.74 9.88 10.80
N GLU A 25 5.59 10.94 11.58
CA GLU A 25 6.73 11.59 12.24
C GLU A 25 7.40 10.64 13.22
N LYS A 26 6.61 10.05 14.13
CA LYS A 26 7.11 9.10 15.11
C LYS A 26 7.79 7.90 14.43
N PHE A 27 7.15 7.35 13.39
CA PHE A 27 7.67 6.22 12.64
C PHE A 27 9.02 6.55 11.96
N LEU A 28 9.12 7.69 11.29
CA LEU A 28 10.36 8.08 10.59
C LEU A 28 11.50 8.30 11.58
N VAL A 29 11.25 9.00 12.70
CA VAL A 29 12.26 9.20 13.75
C VAL A 29 12.72 7.85 14.31
N GLU A 30 11.79 6.93 14.60
CA GLU A 30 12.12 5.60 15.10
C GLU A 30 13.01 4.81 14.12
N LYS A 31 12.67 4.83 12.82
CA LYS A 31 13.39 4.05 11.80
C LYS A 31 14.74 4.63 11.41
N PHE A 32 14.89 5.95 11.40
CA PHE A 32 16.08 6.60 10.85
C PHE A 32 16.98 7.28 11.90
N SER A 33 16.58 7.35 13.18
CA SER A 33 17.41 7.96 14.26
C SER A 33 18.77 7.30 14.48
N LYS A 34 18.98 6.07 14.00
CA LYS A 34 20.30 5.39 14.03
C LYS A 34 21.18 5.73 12.83
N GLU A 35 20.59 6.22 11.74
CA GLU A 35 21.28 6.54 10.49
C GLU A 35 21.47 8.05 10.30
N LEU A 36 20.73 8.88 11.05
CA LEU A 36 20.68 10.34 10.92
C LEU A 36 21.02 11.05 12.23
N ASP A 37 21.67 12.22 12.11
CA ASP A 37 21.93 13.09 13.25
C ASP A 37 20.66 13.85 13.68
N ARG A 38 20.61 14.33 14.93
CA ARG A 38 19.50 15.16 15.42
C ARG A 38 19.22 16.40 14.55
N LYS A 39 20.24 16.96 13.92
CA LYS A 39 20.13 18.13 13.03
C LYS A 39 19.34 17.83 11.74
N ASP A 40 19.28 16.56 11.32
CA ASP A 40 18.63 16.13 10.08
C ASP A 40 17.14 15.83 10.29
N ILE A 41 16.68 15.74 11.55
CA ILE A 41 15.28 15.42 11.90
C ILE A 41 14.29 16.40 11.26
N PRO A 42 14.48 17.74 11.28
CA PRO A 42 13.57 18.65 10.59
C PRO A 42 13.44 18.33 9.09
N THR A 43 14.56 18.06 8.41
CA THR A 43 14.58 17.69 7.00
C THR A 43 13.94 16.31 6.76
N LEU A 44 14.13 15.35 7.67
CA LEU A 44 13.49 14.04 7.59
C LEU A 44 11.96 14.17 7.61
N ILE A 45 11.42 15.00 8.51
CA ILE A 45 9.99 15.17 8.67
C ILE A 45 9.38 15.95 7.51
N GLU A 46 10.00 17.08 7.13
CA GLU A 46 9.48 17.96 6.09
C GLU A 46 9.72 17.40 4.68
N GLN A 47 10.94 16.92 4.42
CA GLN A 47 11.37 16.56 3.07
C GLN A 47 11.29 15.06 2.77
N GLY A 48 11.28 14.22 3.82
CA GLY A 48 11.24 12.77 3.72
C GLY A 48 12.64 12.13 3.69
N PRO A 49 12.73 10.80 3.91
CA PRO A 49 14.01 10.09 3.94
C PRO A 49 14.79 10.16 2.62
N THR A 50 14.11 10.25 1.49
CA THR A 50 14.71 10.32 0.15
C THR A 50 15.58 11.57 -0.07
N ALA A 51 15.40 12.63 0.72
CA ALA A 51 16.24 13.83 0.66
C ALA A 51 17.58 13.66 1.37
N LEU A 52 17.71 12.66 2.25
CA LEU A 52 18.84 12.49 3.16
C LEU A 52 19.63 11.20 2.91
N LEU A 53 18.96 10.16 2.41
CA LEU A 53 19.51 8.81 2.36
C LEU A 53 19.48 8.24 0.94
N PRO A 54 20.52 7.47 0.56
CA PRO A 54 20.55 6.78 -0.73
C PRO A 54 19.51 5.65 -0.77
N GLN A 55 19.09 5.28 -1.98
CA GLN A 55 18.13 4.19 -2.23
C GLN A 55 18.46 2.90 -1.46
N GLU A 56 19.75 2.53 -1.37
CA GLU A 56 20.19 1.33 -0.65
C GLU A 56 19.84 1.34 0.84
N SER A 57 19.97 2.49 1.50
CA SER A 57 19.57 2.64 2.90
C SER A 57 18.06 2.51 3.07
N LEU A 58 17.28 3.14 2.18
CA LEU A 58 15.82 3.02 2.18
C LEU A 58 15.36 1.58 1.96
N ASP A 59 15.97 0.88 1.00
CA ASP A 59 15.69 -0.53 0.70
C ASP A 59 15.99 -1.44 1.89
N ARG A 60 17.10 -1.20 2.60
CA ARG A 60 17.48 -1.94 3.82
C ARG A 60 16.45 -1.74 4.92
N VAL A 61 16.07 -0.49 5.22
CA VAL A 61 15.07 -0.16 6.24
C VAL A 61 13.70 -0.73 5.87
N ALA A 62 13.30 -0.65 4.59
CA ALA A 62 12.06 -1.23 4.09
C ALA A 62 12.01 -2.76 4.26
N LYS A 63 13.10 -3.48 3.95
CA LYS A 63 13.19 -4.93 4.15
C LYS A 63 13.07 -5.33 5.62
N ALA A 64 13.70 -4.57 6.52
CA ALA A 64 13.55 -4.77 7.96
C ALA A 64 12.10 -4.53 8.40
N CYS A 65 11.49 -3.44 7.93
CA CYS A 65 10.08 -3.10 8.21
C CYS A 65 9.11 -4.19 7.73
N ILE A 66 9.31 -4.78 6.55
CA ILE A 66 8.53 -5.92 6.06
C ILE A 66 8.68 -7.10 7.02
N LYS A 67 9.91 -7.48 7.38
CA LYS A 67 10.16 -8.62 8.27
C LYS A 67 9.46 -8.44 9.62
N ASP A 68 9.56 -7.25 10.22
CA ASP A 68 8.96 -6.95 11.53
C ASP A 68 7.44 -7.04 11.49
N ASN A 69 6.80 -6.43 10.48
CA ASN A 69 5.34 -6.46 10.34
C ASN A 69 4.81 -7.85 10.02
N VAL A 70 5.50 -8.59 9.15
CA VAL A 70 5.12 -9.96 8.83
C VAL A 70 5.20 -10.85 10.06
N LEU A 71 6.26 -10.72 10.86
CA LEU A 71 6.41 -11.48 12.11
C LEU A 71 5.29 -11.12 13.10
N LEU A 72 5.01 -9.83 13.27
CA LEU A 72 3.96 -9.35 14.16
C LEU A 72 2.56 -9.84 13.73
N ALA A 73 2.25 -9.75 12.43
CA ALA A 73 0.96 -10.20 11.87
C ALA A 73 0.79 -11.73 11.92
N SER A 74 1.90 -12.47 11.91
CA SER A 74 1.92 -13.94 12.00
C SER A 74 1.82 -14.46 13.44
N GLY A 75 1.96 -13.58 14.43
CA GLY A 75 1.78 -13.91 15.84
C GLY A 75 0.33 -14.18 16.22
N THR A 76 0.10 -14.64 17.46
CA THR A 76 -1.24 -14.84 18.01
C THR A 76 -2.05 -13.55 17.94
N SER A 77 -3.32 -13.66 17.51
CA SER A 77 -4.25 -12.57 17.17
C SER A 77 -4.13 -11.30 18.02
N VAL A 78 -3.33 -10.32 17.56
CA VAL A 78 -3.09 -9.04 18.23
C VAL A 78 -4.38 -8.23 18.38
N LEU A 79 -5.33 -8.40 17.45
CA LEU A 79 -6.60 -7.68 17.50
C LEU A 79 -7.58 -8.19 18.56
N ALA A 80 -7.41 -9.42 19.06
CA ALA A 80 -8.35 -10.02 20.02
C ALA A 80 -8.29 -9.39 21.43
N GLY A 81 -7.23 -8.64 21.73
CA GLY A 81 -7.01 -7.98 23.02
C GLY A 81 -7.26 -6.47 23.03
N LEU A 82 -7.73 -5.86 21.94
CA LEU A 82 -7.93 -4.41 21.87
C LEU A 82 -9.25 -4.00 22.57
N PRO A 83 -9.22 -2.98 23.46
CA PRO A 83 -10.44 -2.43 24.04
C PRO A 83 -11.32 -1.86 22.91
N GLY A 84 -12.53 -2.43 22.78
CA GLY A 84 -13.46 -2.12 21.68
C GLY A 84 -13.76 -3.30 20.77
N GLY A 85 -12.95 -4.37 20.76
CA GLY A 85 -13.16 -5.57 19.96
C GLY A 85 -13.32 -5.32 18.45
N ILE A 86 -13.38 -6.38 17.65
CA ILE A 86 -13.82 -6.25 16.26
C ILE A 86 -15.35 -6.30 16.27
N ILE A 87 -16.03 -5.17 16.55
CA ILE A 87 -17.47 -5.05 16.26
C ILE A 87 -17.60 -4.68 14.79
N MET A 88 -17.33 -5.66 13.90
CA MET A 88 -17.59 -5.45 12.48
C MET A 88 -19.07 -5.67 12.22
N ALA A 89 -19.75 -4.62 11.77
CA ALA A 89 -21.13 -4.67 11.29
C ALA A 89 -21.31 -5.58 10.05
N ILE A 90 -20.22 -6.14 9.53
CA ILE A 90 -20.12 -6.98 8.34
C ILE A 90 -19.55 -8.33 8.77
N THR A 91 -20.00 -9.42 8.18
CA THR A 91 -19.61 -10.81 8.47
C THR A 91 -18.18 -11.15 7.99
N ILE A 92 -17.21 -10.28 8.26
CA ILE A 92 -15.79 -10.49 7.91
C ILE A 92 -15.13 -11.21 9.09
N PRO A 93 -14.44 -12.33 8.85
CA PRO A 93 -13.67 -13.01 9.89
C PRO A 93 -12.59 -12.10 10.52
N THR A 94 -12.40 -12.22 11.83
CA THR A 94 -11.45 -11.41 12.64
C THR A 94 -10.03 -11.47 12.11
N ASP A 95 -9.58 -12.64 11.69
CA ASP A 95 -8.26 -12.91 11.13
C ASP A 95 -8.07 -12.32 9.73
N VAL A 96 -9.10 -12.30 8.90
CA VAL A 96 -9.10 -11.57 7.62
C VAL A 96 -8.95 -10.07 7.86
N ALA A 97 -9.71 -9.50 8.80
CA ALA A 97 -9.54 -8.09 9.18
C ALA A 97 -8.16 -7.81 9.77
N GLN A 98 -7.63 -8.71 10.61
CA GLN A 98 -6.27 -8.61 11.12
C GLN A 98 -5.24 -8.56 10.00
N PHE A 99 -5.34 -9.48 9.04
CA PHE A 99 -4.43 -9.54 7.91
C PHE A 99 -4.41 -8.21 7.14
N TYR A 100 -5.58 -7.67 6.80
CA TYR A 100 -5.66 -6.43 6.05
C TYR A 100 -5.29 -5.20 6.88
N ALA A 101 -5.55 -5.21 8.19
CA ALA A 101 -5.12 -4.15 9.08
C ALA A 101 -3.59 -4.02 9.10
N PHE A 102 -2.90 -5.14 9.29
CA PHE A 102 -1.44 -5.17 9.21
C PHE A 102 -0.91 -4.89 7.81
N SER A 103 -1.62 -5.31 6.75
CA SER A 103 -1.23 -5.00 5.36
C SER A 103 -1.29 -3.49 5.09
N LEU A 104 -2.34 -2.81 5.55
CA LEU A 104 -2.50 -1.37 5.41
C LEU A 104 -1.49 -0.59 6.26
N LYS A 105 -1.18 -1.07 7.47
CA LYS A 105 -0.10 -0.52 8.30
C LYS A 105 1.24 -0.61 7.58
N LEU A 106 1.62 -1.81 7.10
CA LEU A 106 2.86 -2.01 6.35
C LEU A 106 2.92 -1.14 5.08
N ALA A 107 1.80 -0.99 4.37
CA ALA A 107 1.72 -0.15 3.18
C ALA A 107 2.06 1.32 3.46
N GLN A 108 1.54 1.88 4.55
CA GLN A 108 1.86 3.23 4.99
C GLN A 108 3.33 3.38 5.36
N GLU A 109 3.85 2.46 6.18
CA GLU A 109 5.24 2.47 6.61
C GLU A 109 6.21 2.43 5.42
N LEU A 110 5.93 1.58 4.42
CA LEU A 110 6.69 1.55 3.18
C LEU A 110 6.57 2.88 2.42
N GLY A 111 5.35 3.40 2.23
CA GLY A 111 5.16 4.70 1.58
C GLY A 111 5.99 5.81 2.24
N TYR A 112 5.97 5.88 3.56
CA TYR A 112 6.70 6.89 4.33
C TYR A 112 8.23 6.73 4.23
N ILE A 113 8.74 5.50 4.22
CA ILE A 113 10.18 5.23 3.96
C ILE A 113 10.62 5.82 2.63
N TYR A 114 9.78 5.75 1.59
CA TYR A 114 10.08 6.30 0.27
C TYR A 114 9.61 7.75 0.07
N GLY A 115 9.23 8.45 1.15
CA GLY A 115 9.01 9.89 1.14
C GLY A 115 7.58 10.35 0.86
N PHE A 116 6.59 9.45 0.80
CA PHE A 116 5.19 9.86 0.67
C PHE A 116 4.72 10.66 1.90
N ASP A 117 3.75 11.54 1.67
CA ASP A 117 3.15 12.40 2.69
C ASP A 117 2.28 11.62 3.68
N ASP A 118 1.99 12.24 4.84
CA ASP A 118 1.13 11.67 5.86
C ASP A 118 -0.31 11.54 5.34
N LEU A 119 -0.86 10.31 5.41
CA LEU A 119 -2.22 10.01 4.98
C LEU A 119 -3.30 10.49 5.98
N TRP A 120 -2.93 10.84 7.22
CA TRP A 120 -3.85 11.13 8.32
C TRP A 120 -3.95 12.62 8.69
N ALA A 121 -3.73 13.53 7.74
CA ALA A 121 -3.70 14.98 7.95
C ALA A 121 -4.87 15.53 8.80
N SER A 122 -6.07 14.96 8.67
CA SER A 122 -7.17 15.09 9.65
C SER A 122 -7.12 13.93 10.64
N ARG A 123 -6.61 14.17 11.86
CA ARG A 123 -6.09 13.15 12.79
C ARG A 123 -6.91 11.86 13.00
N ASN A 124 -8.21 11.81 12.70
CA ASN A 124 -9.04 10.61 12.90
C ASN A 124 -9.76 10.09 11.63
N GLU A 125 -9.67 10.77 10.49
CA GLU A 125 -10.34 10.33 9.26
C GLU A 125 -9.45 10.49 8.04
N LEU A 126 -9.43 9.48 7.18
CA LEU A 126 -8.74 9.52 5.89
C LEU A 126 -9.57 10.32 4.88
N SER A 127 -8.92 11.21 4.13
CA SER A 127 -9.53 11.81 2.94
C SER A 127 -9.78 10.74 1.86
N GLU A 128 -10.59 11.06 0.85
CA GLU A 128 -10.81 10.14 -0.28
C GLU A 128 -9.52 9.86 -1.06
N GLU A 129 -8.64 10.85 -1.20
CA GLU A 129 -7.32 10.72 -1.81
C GLU A 129 -6.42 9.76 -1.01
N ALA A 130 -6.46 9.86 0.32
CA ALA A 130 -5.71 8.98 1.20
C ALA A 130 -6.24 7.54 1.13
N LYS A 131 -7.57 7.34 1.09
CA LYS A 131 -8.20 6.03 0.87
C LYS A 131 -7.81 5.44 -0.49
N ASN A 132 -7.81 6.24 -1.54
CA ASN A 132 -7.40 5.81 -2.88
C ASN A 132 -5.91 5.45 -2.93
N THR A 133 -5.06 6.15 -2.18
CA THR A 133 -3.64 5.82 -2.04
C THR A 133 -3.43 4.49 -1.32
N LEU A 134 -4.14 4.25 -0.21
CA LEU A 134 -4.12 2.95 0.48
C LEU A 134 -4.64 1.81 -0.41
N LEU A 135 -5.72 2.05 -1.15
CA LEU A 135 -6.26 1.10 -2.10
C LEU A 135 -5.24 0.79 -3.20
N LEU A 136 -4.53 1.80 -3.72
CA LEU A 136 -3.48 1.63 -4.70
C LEU A 136 -2.30 0.81 -4.16
N TYR A 137 -1.86 1.08 -2.93
CA TYR A 137 -0.85 0.26 -2.26
C TYR A 137 -1.30 -1.20 -2.12
N LEU A 138 -2.53 -1.45 -1.69
CA LEU A 138 -3.10 -2.80 -1.64
C LEU A 138 -3.12 -3.44 -3.03
N GLY A 139 -3.48 -2.70 -4.07
CA GLY A 139 -3.44 -3.17 -5.46
C GLY A 139 -2.04 -3.65 -5.87
N VAL A 140 -1.01 -2.89 -5.55
CA VAL A 140 0.40 -3.28 -5.80
C VAL A 140 0.77 -4.53 -5.00
N MET A 141 0.44 -4.56 -3.71
CA MET A 141 0.69 -5.70 -2.82
C MET A 141 0.03 -6.98 -3.37
N LEU A 142 -1.23 -6.88 -3.80
CA LEU A 142 -2.00 -7.97 -4.39
C LEU A 142 -1.54 -8.34 -5.82
N GLY A 143 -0.65 -7.55 -6.42
CA GLY A 143 -0.11 -7.80 -7.76
C GLY A 143 -1.07 -7.46 -8.89
N VAL A 144 -1.98 -6.51 -8.68
CA VAL A 144 -2.89 -6.01 -9.72
C VAL A 144 -2.08 -5.34 -10.82
N ASN A 145 -2.31 -5.73 -12.08
CA ASN A 145 -1.64 -5.13 -13.22
C ASN A 145 -1.99 -3.64 -13.34
N GLY A 146 -1.06 -2.84 -13.85
CA GLY A 146 -1.19 -1.37 -13.92
C GLY A 146 -1.02 -0.64 -12.57
N ALA A 147 -1.31 -1.27 -11.42
CA ALA A 147 -1.24 -0.61 -10.12
C ALA A 147 0.15 -0.06 -9.78
N GLY A 148 1.21 -0.81 -10.07
CA GLY A 148 2.58 -0.35 -9.84
C GLY A 148 2.97 0.85 -10.71
N ALA A 149 2.57 0.82 -11.99
CA ALA A 149 2.78 1.93 -12.92
C ALA A 149 1.98 3.18 -12.51
N LEU A 150 0.73 2.99 -12.06
CA LEU A 150 -0.11 4.07 -11.55
C LEU A 150 0.47 4.68 -10.27
N LEU A 151 0.97 3.84 -9.34
CA LEU A 151 1.64 4.30 -8.13
C LEU A 151 2.86 5.17 -8.46
N ARG A 152 3.71 4.70 -9.38
CA ARG A 152 4.93 5.45 -9.74
C ARG A 152 4.62 6.75 -10.45
N SER A 153 3.75 6.72 -11.45
CA SER A 153 3.37 7.92 -12.22
C SER A 153 2.59 8.94 -11.40
N GLY A 154 1.76 8.50 -10.44
CA GLY A 154 1.08 9.37 -9.48
C GLY A 154 2.00 9.90 -8.37
N GLY A 155 3.01 9.12 -7.97
CA GLY A 155 3.99 9.43 -6.92
C GLY A 155 5.13 10.35 -7.35
N VAL A 156 5.13 10.85 -8.59
CA VAL A 156 6.22 11.70 -9.15
C VAL A 156 6.56 12.91 -8.28
N THR A 157 5.60 13.45 -7.53
CA THR A 157 5.83 14.60 -6.63
C THR A 157 6.77 14.27 -5.46
N VAL A 158 6.87 12.99 -5.09
CA VAL A 158 7.78 12.48 -4.05
C VAL A 158 9.22 12.37 -4.55
N ALA A 159 9.41 12.12 -5.85
CA ALA A 159 10.70 12.15 -6.52
C ALA A 159 11.11 13.60 -6.81
N LYS A 160 11.49 14.35 -5.76
CA LYS A 160 11.72 15.81 -5.77
C LYS A 160 12.82 16.32 -6.74
N GLN A 161 13.43 15.50 -7.59
CA GLN A 161 14.62 15.90 -8.35
C GLN A 161 14.62 15.76 -9.88
N VAL A 162 13.65 15.18 -10.58
CA VAL A 162 13.90 14.87 -12.00
C VAL A 162 12.84 15.35 -12.99
N ILE A 163 11.61 15.65 -12.56
CA ILE A 163 10.51 15.77 -13.53
C ILE A 163 9.88 17.16 -13.51
N LYS A 164 10.59 18.14 -14.09
CA LYS A 164 10.07 19.50 -14.36
C LYS A 164 9.15 19.57 -15.59
N VAL A 165 9.06 18.50 -16.39
CA VAL A 165 8.45 18.52 -17.75
C VAL A 165 7.25 17.57 -17.91
N VAL A 166 6.81 16.85 -16.87
CA VAL A 166 5.61 16.00 -17.00
C VAL A 166 4.38 16.87 -17.21
N ASN A 167 3.76 16.67 -18.37
CA ASN A 167 2.40 17.11 -18.62
C ASN A 167 1.46 16.27 -17.74
N LYS A 168 1.30 16.66 -16.47
CA LYS A 168 0.42 16.00 -15.48
C LYS A 168 -1.03 15.84 -15.96
N LYS A 169 -1.43 16.54 -17.04
CA LYS A 169 -2.73 16.39 -17.71
C LYS A 169 -2.92 15.03 -18.38
N ALA A 170 -1.86 14.25 -18.62
CA ALA A 170 -1.96 12.95 -19.26
C ALA A 170 -2.61 11.87 -18.36
N LEU A 171 -2.46 11.98 -17.04
CA LEU A 171 -3.05 11.04 -16.09
C LEU A 171 -4.41 11.55 -15.60
N THR A 172 -5.44 11.38 -16.42
CA THR A 172 -6.81 11.79 -16.10
C THR A 172 -7.51 10.74 -15.23
N LYS A 173 -8.66 11.12 -14.66
CA LYS A 173 -9.60 10.21 -13.98
C LYS A 173 -9.90 8.95 -14.81
N THR A 174 -9.92 9.07 -16.14
CA THR A 174 -10.13 7.98 -17.10
C THR A 174 -9.07 6.88 -17.00
N LEU A 175 -7.81 7.23 -16.69
CA LEU A 175 -6.73 6.23 -16.54
C LEU A 175 -6.63 5.68 -15.11
N TRP A 176 -7.07 6.46 -14.14
CA TRP A 176 -6.94 6.11 -12.72
C TRP A 176 -8.06 5.19 -12.24
N TYR A 177 -9.32 5.53 -12.51
CA TYR A 177 -10.48 4.83 -11.92
C TYR A 177 -10.62 3.37 -12.36
N PRO A 178 -10.43 2.98 -13.63
CA PRO A 178 -10.56 1.57 -14.03
C PRO A 178 -9.60 0.66 -13.26
N ILE A 179 -8.38 1.12 -12.98
CA ILE A 179 -7.41 0.38 -12.17
C ILE A 179 -7.88 0.26 -10.72
N LEU A 180 -8.38 1.35 -10.10
CA LEU A 180 -8.93 1.28 -8.74
C LEU A 180 -10.14 0.34 -8.64
N GLU A 181 -11.02 0.37 -9.64
CA GLU A 181 -12.18 -0.53 -9.71
C GLU A 181 -11.77 -2.00 -9.85
N LYS A 182 -10.73 -2.27 -10.66
CA LYS A 182 -10.12 -3.60 -10.76
C LYS A 182 -9.52 -4.04 -9.43
N ILE A 183 -8.84 -3.16 -8.70
CA ILE A 183 -8.32 -3.44 -7.37
C ILE A 183 -9.46 -3.78 -6.40
N LEU A 184 -10.53 -2.98 -6.37
CA LEU A 184 -11.71 -3.25 -5.52
C LEU A 184 -12.38 -4.59 -5.86
N LYS A 185 -12.49 -4.93 -7.15
CA LYS A 185 -13.02 -6.21 -7.61
C LYS A 185 -12.16 -7.37 -7.10
N ILE A 186 -10.84 -7.28 -7.23
CA ILE A 186 -9.89 -8.32 -6.76
C ILE A 186 -9.91 -8.41 -5.22
N PHE A 187 -9.88 -7.28 -4.52
CA PHE A 187 -9.95 -7.22 -3.07
C PHE A 187 -11.27 -7.83 -2.55
N GLY A 188 -12.41 -7.48 -3.15
CA GLY A 188 -13.72 -8.05 -2.82
C GLY A 188 -13.80 -9.56 -3.09
N VAL A 189 -13.18 -10.05 -4.16
CA VAL A 189 -13.02 -11.50 -4.39
C VAL A 189 -12.17 -12.13 -3.28
N ASN A 190 -11.07 -11.50 -2.91
CA ASN A 190 -10.17 -12.01 -1.86
C ASN A 190 -10.85 -12.08 -0.49
N LEU A 191 -11.79 -11.19 -0.20
CA LEU A 191 -12.56 -11.19 1.06
C LEU A 191 -13.66 -12.25 1.11
N THR A 192 -14.17 -12.68 -0.04
CA THR A 192 -15.38 -13.52 -0.13
C THR A 192 -15.09 -14.97 -0.50
N LYS A 193 -13.88 -15.28 -0.96
CA LYS A 193 -13.46 -16.64 -1.34
C LYS A 193 -12.26 -17.05 -0.49
N GLY A 194 -12.15 -18.32 -0.10
CA GLY A 194 -10.89 -18.86 0.46
C GLY A 194 -10.08 -19.54 -0.65
N GLY A 195 -8.75 -19.34 -0.70
CA GLY A 195 -7.85 -20.12 -1.58
C GLY A 195 -6.75 -19.32 -2.32
N LEU A 196 -6.34 -19.77 -3.50
CA LEU A 196 -5.42 -19.06 -4.40
C LEU A 196 -6.11 -18.87 -5.75
N ALA A 197 -6.14 -17.64 -6.28
CA ALA A 197 -6.65 -17.35 -7.60
C ALA A 197 -5.47 -17.40 -8.57
N LYS A 198 -5.59 -18.24 -9.60
CA LYS A 198 -4.73 -18.14 -10.78
C LYS A 198 -5.39 -17.18 -11.77
N GLY A 199 -4.80 -16.00 -11.95
CA GLY A 199 -5.06 -15.15 -13.11
C GLY A 199 -3.91 -15.25 -14.11
N MET A 200 -4.08 -14.76 -15.35
CA MET A 200 -3.09 -14.74 -16.44
C MET A 200 -1.64 -14.60 -15.94
N GLY A 201 -0.96 -15.73 -15.72
CA GLY A 201 0.45 -15.82 -15.31
C GLY A 201 0.81 -15.42 -13.86
N LYS A 202 -0.12 -15.00 -12.99
CA LYS A 202 0.22 -14.57 -11.61
C LYS A 202 -0.70 -15.18 -10.55
N VAL A 203 -0.10 -15.62 -9.45
CA VAL A 203 -0.81 -16.16 -8.28
C VAL A 203 -1.16 -15.00 -7.36
N ILE A 204 -2.47 -14.76 -7.19
CA ILE A 204 -2.99 -13.79 -6.22
C ILE A 204 -3.51 -14.57 -5.01
N PRO A 205 -3.03 -14.28 -3.79
CA PRO A 205 -3.52 -14.93 -2.59
C PRO A 205 -4.96 -14.51 -2.31
N ILE A 206 -5.86 -15.50 -2.15
CA ILE A 206 -7.26 -15.28 -1.77
C ILE A 206 -7.43 -15.61 -0.28
N LEU A 207 -7.71 -14.58 0.50
CA LEU A 207 -7.73 -14.68 1.95
C LEU A 207 -9.16 -14.78 2.46
N GLY A 208 -9.67 -16.01 2.52
CA GLY A 208 -10.97 -16.32 3.09
C GLY A 208 -10.93 -17.49 4.06
N GLY A 209 -11.75 -17.42 5.10
CA GLY A 209 -11.78 -18.41 6.18
C GLY A 209 -10.68 -18.17 7.23
N VAL A 210 -10.23 -19.25 7.88
CA VAL A 210 -9.23 -19.18 8.96
C VAL A 210 -7.81 -18.95 8.41
N ILE A 211 -7.17 -17.85 8.78
CA ILE A 211 -5.79 -17.51 8.41
C ILE A 211 -4.84 -17.92 9.53
N SER A 212 -3.93 -18.86 9.24
CA SER A 212 -2.87 -19.25 10.16
C SER A 212 -1.68 -18.27 10.10
N GLY A 213 -0.90 -18.20 11.18
CA GLY A 213 0.32 -17.37 11.21
C GLY A 213 1.31 -17.72 10.09
N GLY A 214 1.47 -19.00 9.75
CA GLY A 214 2.31 -19.43 8.63
C GLY A 214 1.79 -18.95 7.27
N LEU A 215 0.46 -18.97 7.08
CA LEU A 215 -0.17 -18.44 5.86
C LEU A 215 -0.01 -16.92 5.77
N THR A 216 -0.18 -16.21 6.88
CA THR A 216 0.10 -14.77 6.96
C THR A 216 1.54 -14.49 6.56
N PHE A 217 2.51 -15.23 7.09
CA PHE A 217 3.92 -15.07 6.75
C PHE A 217 4.17 -15.25 5.25
N ALA A 218 3.72 -16.38 4.70
CA ALA A 218 3.92 -16.74 3.30
C ALA A 218 3.25 -15.76 2.32
N THR A 219 2.20 -15.07 2.77
CA THR A 219 1.41 -14.17 1.93
C THR A 219 1.85 -12.71 2.05
N MET A 220 2.00 -12.21 3.28
CA MET A 220 2.26 -10.80 3.54
C MET A 220 3.69 -10.39 3.15
N LYS A 221 4.66 -11.30 3.27
CA LYS A 221 6.04 -11.05 2.85
C LYS A 221 6.17 -10.68 1.36
N PRO A 222 5.72 -11.52 0.40
CA PRO A 222 5.79 -11.15 -1.02
C PRO A 222 4.91 -9.94 -1.37
N MET A 223 3.81 -9.72 -0.65
CA MET A 223 2.99 -8.50 -0.79
C MET A 223 3.80 -7.24 -0.45
N GLY A 224 4.46 -7.22 0.70
CA GLY A 224 5.33 -6.13 1.13
C GLY A 224 6.51 -5.91 0.18
N GLU A 225 7.15 -7.00 -0.27
CA GLU A 225 8.27 -6.94 -1.23
C GLU A 225 7.85 -6.33 -2.58
N ARG A 226 6.67 -6.66 -3.11
CA ARG A 226 6.15 -6.04 -4.33
C ARG A 226 5.99 -4.53 -4.17
N LEU A 227 5.36 -4.08 -3.09
CA LEU A 227 5.17 -2.65 -2.84
C LEU A 227 6.51 -1.93 -2.65
N GLN A 228 7.42 -2.52 -1.88
CA GLN A 228 8.77 -2.00 -1.70
C GLN A 228 9.52 -1.86 -3.04
N GLN A 229 9.44 -2.85 -3.92
CA GLN A 229 10.07 -2.78 -5.24
C GLN A 229 9.51 -1.64 -6.11
N GLU A 230 8.20 -1.42 -6.09
CA GLU A 230 7.59 -0.34 -6.88
C GLU A 230 7.90 1.05 -6.32
N LEU A 231 7.96 1.19 -4.99
CA LEU A 231 8.36 2.43 -4.34
C LEU A 231 9.86 2.72 -4.51
N SER A 232 10.72 1.70 -4.44
CA SER A 232 12.17 1.84 -4.65
C SER A 232 12.51 2.39 -6.04
N LYS A 233 11.75 1.98 -7.07
CA LYS A 233 11.88 2.53 -8.43
C LYS A 233 11.57 4.03 -8.54
N LEU A 234 10.91 4.64 -7.54
CA LEU A 234 10.62 6.08 -7.54
C LEU A 234 11.85 6.94 -7.24
N VAL A 235 12.85 6.41 -6.52
CA VAL A 235 14.00 7.20 -6.05
C VAL A 235 14.79 7.79 -7.22
N ASN A 236 14.93 7.03 -8.31
CA ASN A 236 15.64 7.43 -9.53
C ASN A 236 14.69 7.58 -10.74
N TYR A 237 13.45 7.99 -10.49
CA TYR A 237 12.41 8.05 -11.51
C TYR A 237 12.60 9.20 -12.49
N ASN A 238 12.45 8.92 -13.79
CA ASN A 238 12.65 9.89 -14.86
C ASN A 238 11.51 9.90 -15.89
N GLU A 239 11.56 10.87 -16.80
CA GLU A 239 10.54 11.06 -17.85
C GLU A 239 10.34 9.79 -18.72
N VAL A 240 11.41 9.07 -19.06
CA VAL A 240 11.32 7.86 -19.89
C VAL A 240 10.60 6.74 -19.14
N GLN A 241 10.77 6.66 -17.82
CA GLN A 241 10.01 5.73 -16.98
C GLN A 241 8.55 6.18 -16.83
N TYR A 242 8.31 7.49 -16.70
CA TYR A 242 6.95 8.05 -16.67
C TYR A 242 6.14 7.70 -17.92
N GLN A 243 6.68 7.92 -19.11
CA GLN A 243 5.98 7.61 -20.35
C GLN A 243 5.69 6.11 -20.49
N ARG A 244 6.66 5.25 -20.11
CA ARG A 244 6.45 3.79 -20.07
C ARG A 244 5.35 3.37 -19.11
N ASP A 245 5.26 4.02 -17.95
CA ASP A 245 4.21 3.75 -16.97
C ASP A 245 2.85 4.23 -17.46
N VAL A 246 2.76 5.41 -18.08
CA VAL A 246 1.52 5.89 -18.73
C VAL A 246 1.04 4.94 -19.82
N ASP A 247 1.94 4.44 -20.67
CA ASP A 247 1.57 3.47 -21.71
C ASP A 247 1.14 2.12 -21.11
N THR A 248 1.78 1.69 -20.02
CA THR A 248 1.38 0.48 -19.29
C THR A 248 -0.03 0.64 -18.71
N ILE A 249 -0.34 1.81 -18.14
CA ILE A 249 -1.66 2.13 -17.61
C ILE A 249 -2.70 2.14 -18.74
N ARG A 250 -2.41 2.79 -19.87
CA ARG A 250 -3.33 2.86 -21.02
C ARG A 250 -3.69 1.47 -21.55
N LYS A 251 -2.69 0.61 -21.77
CA LYS A 251 -2.90 -0.78 -22.20
C LYS A 251 -3.73 -1.57 -21.21
N GLU A 252 -3.49 -1.38 -19.90
CA GLU A 252 -4.27 -2.05 -18.87
C GLU A 252 -5.73 -1.58 -18.86
N VAL A 253 -5.98 -0.28 -19.05
CA VAL A 253 -7.33 0.28 -19.16
C VAL A 253 -8.07 -0.29 -20.37
N GLU A 254 -7.41 -0.36 -21.54
CA GLU A 254 -7.97 -0.98 -22.75
C GLU A 254 -8.37 -2.45 -22.51
N ILE A 255 -7.57 -3.20 -21.77
CA ILE A 255 -7.90 -4.59 -21.39
C ILE A 255 -9.12 -4.62 -20.46
N ILE A 256 -9.19 -3.73 -19.47
CA ILE A 256 -10.32 -3.66 -18.52
C ILE A 256 -11.62 -3.30 -19.24
N GLU A 257 -11.59 -2.36 -20.17
CA GLU A 257 -12.77 -1.92 -20.93
C GLU A 257 -13.25 -2.97 -21.94
N GLY A 258 -12.39 -3.90 -22.34
CA GLY A 258 -12.74 -5.04 -23.20
C GLY A 258 -13.24 -6.30 -22.48
N GLU A 259 -13.18 -6.35 -21.14
CA GLU A 259 -13.65 -7.47 -20.28
C GLU A 259 -15.12 -7.33 -19.85
#